data_AF-A0AAV0DH98-F1
#
_entry.id   AF-A0AAV0DH98-F1
#
_cell.length_a   1.000
_cell.length_b   1.000
_cell.length_c   1.000
_cell.angle_alpha   90.00
_cell.angle_beta   90.00
_cell.angle_gamma   90.00
#
_symmetry.space_group_name_H-M   'P 1'
#
loop_
_entity.id
_entity.type
_entity.pdbx_description
1 polymer ?
#
loop_
_entity_poly.entity_id
_entity_poly.type
_entity_poly.pdbx_seq_one_letter_code
_entity_poly.pdbx_strand_id
1 'polypeptide(L)'
;MYLIIIGDVLCGKGAEHLGILQEWFGIHWWTSRAFSIFLVVLFVLLPLVLYRRVESLWWSSALAVLLSVVFVGICIVMAIYALFCGHTETPRLLPQLDSSASFFNLFTAVPVIVTAFTFHFNVHPIGIELGKASTMASAVKISLVLCSLIYFSIGIFGYLLFGESTNADILVNFAQTSSSSGSPVTSVLNDIVRLTYALHLVLVFPLVNYPMRANIDELFFPKKILLVNDSTRFVSLSVFLLALTYVAAIAIPSIWYIFQFLGSTTTVCLAFIFPGAIALRDIHGISSRKDKIVAIMMILQALVTSCITISTNVYNMLT
;
A
#
# COMPACT_ATOMS: atom_id res chain seq x y z
N MET A 1 5.66 -1.65 -4.75
CA MET A 1 5.44 -0.78 -3.58
C MET A 1 6.01 -1.37 -2.31
N TYR A 2 5.55 -2.52 -1.80
CA TYR A 2 5.98 -3.03 -0.48
C TYR A 2 7.49 -3.24 -0.36
N LEU A 3 8.13 -3.83 -1.36
CA LEU A 3 9.59 -4.00 -1.40
C LEU A 3 10.36 -2.66 -1.39
N ILE A 4 9.79 -1.60 -1.97
CA ILE A 4 10.39 -0.26 -1.95
C ILE A 4 10.38 0.29 -0.54
N ILE A 5 9.25 0.20 0.17
CA ILE A 5 9.13 0.67 1.57
C ILE A 5 10.02 -0.15 2.50
N ILE A 6 10.03 -1.49 2.37
CA ILE A 6 10.93 -2.36 3.13
C ILE A 6 12.40 -1.96 2.86
N GLY A 7 12.74 -1.69 1.59
CA GLY A 7 14.05 -1.17 1.21
C GLY A 7 14.38 0.18 1.85
N ASP A 8 13.43 1.12 1.84
CA ASP A 8 13.56 2.46 2.41
C ASP A 8 13.78 2.38 3.94
N VAL A 9 13.04 1.49 4.62
CA VAL A 9 13.20 1.25 6.06
C VAL A 9 14.57 0.64 6.37
N LEU A 10 14.95 -0.43 5.68
CA LEU A 10 16.15 -1.19 6.01
C LEU A 10 17.44 -0.48 5.57
N CYS A 11 17.44 0.14 4.39
CA CYS A 11 18.65 0.65 3.72
C CYS A 11 18.59 2.14 3.39
N GLY A 12 17.49 2.83 3.67
CA GLY A 12 17.38 4.26 3.45
C GLY A 12 17.31 4.69 1.97
N LYS A 13 17.43 6.00 1.75
CA LYS A 13 17.38 6.68 0.44
C LYS A 13 18.66 7.46 0.14
N GLY A 14 19.81 6.79 0.24
CA GLY A 14 21.11 7.38 -0.07
C GLY A 14 21.73 8.13 1.12
N ALA A 15 22.63 9.06 0.84
CA ALA A 15 23.50 9.66 1.86
C ALA A 15 22.78 10.54 2.89
N GLU A 16 21.60 11.07 2.57
CA GLU A 16 20.81 11.92 3.47
C GLU A 16 19.82 11.15 4.35
N HIS A 17 19.57 9.87 4.05
CA HIS A 17 18.59 9.04 4.75
C HIS A 17 19.16 7.65 4.98
N LEU A 18 19.66 7.41 6.20
CA LEU A 18 20.14 6.09 6.57
C LEU A 18 18.97 5.14 6.89
N GLY A 19 19.11 3.88 6.49
CA GLY A 19 18.21 2.80 6.90
C GLY A 19 18.60 2.20 8.23
N ILE A 20 17.72 1.43 8.87
CA ILE A 20 18.00 0.78 10.17
C ILE A 20 19.27 -0.07 10.13
N LEU A 21 19.48 -0.84 9.05
CA LEU A 21 20.69 -1.67 8.94
C LEU A 21 21.95 -0.82 8.86
N GLN A 22 21.87 0.35 8.23
CA GLN A 22 23.01 1.27 8.12
C GLN A 22 23.23 2.07 9.41
N GLU A 23 22.17 2.42 10.13
CA GLU A 23 22.26 3.08 11.44
C GLU A 23 22.89 2.16 12.49
N TRP A 24 22.48 0.88 12.51
CA TRP A 24 22.94 -0.08 13.52
C TRP A 24 24.30 -0.71 13.21
N PHE A 25 24.58 -0.98 11.93
CA PHE A 25 25.76 -1.74 11.52
C PHE A 25 26.71 -0.95 10.60
N GLY A 26 26.38 0.28 10.22
CA GLY A 26 27.18 1.09 9.32
C GLY A 26 26.95 0.81 7.83
N ILE A 27 27.59 1.62 6.99
CA ILE A 27 27.50 1.52 5.53
C ILE A 27 28.45 0.44 5.04
N HIS A 28 27.89 -0.66 4.57
CA HIS A 28 28.59 -1.82 4.04
C HIS A 28 27.93 -2.31 2.75
N TRP A 29 28.64 -3.14 1.98
CA TRP A 29 28.10 -3.71 0.74
C TRP A 29 26.83 -4.56 1.00
N TRP A 30 26.76 -5.21 2.16
CA TRP A 30 25.62 -6.04 2.57
C TRP A 30 24.46 -5.22 3.18
N THR A 31 24.70 -3.96 3.57
CA THR A 31 23.62 -3.02 3.94
C THR A 31 23.16 -2.19 2.74
N SER A 32 23.59 -2.54 1.53
CA SER A 32 23.08 -1.96 0.30
C SER A 32 21.64 -2.37 0.03
N ARG A 33 20.87 -1.46 -0.57
CA ARG A 33 19.45 -1.67 -0.89
C ARG A 33 19.21 -2.96 -1.69
N ALA A 34 19.99 -3.17 -2.76
CA ALA A 34 19.85 -4.34 -3.62
C ALA A 34 20.08 -5.64 -2.86
N PHE A 35 21.16 -5.71 -2.07
CA PHE A 35 21.51 -6.93 -1.35
C PHE A 35 20.53 -7.23 -0.22
N SER A 36 20.15 -6.24 0.60
CA SER A 36 19.21 -6.44 1.71
C SER A 36 17.82 -6.84 1.24
N ILE A 37 17.28 -6.18 0.20
CA ILE A 37 15.98 -6.57 -0.37
C ILE A 37 16.07 -7.98 -0.95
N PHE A 38 17.17 -8.33 -1.63
CA PHE A 38 17.37 -9.68 -2.15
C PHE A 38 17.34 -10.73 -1.03
N LEU A 39 18.01 -10.49 0.09
CA LEU A 39 17.96 -11.39 1.25
C LEU A 39 16.55 -11.52 1.83
N VAL A 40 15.81 -10.41 1.98
CA VAL A 40 14.42 -10.44 2.44
C VAL A 40 13.53 -11.24 1.46
N VAL A 41 13.70 -11.03 0.16
CA VAL A 41 12.96 -11.77 -0.87
C VAL A 41 13.27 -13.27 -0.78
N LEU A 42 14.54 -13.64 -0.68
CA LEU A 42 14.98 -15.03 -0.71
C LEU A 42 14.63 -15.80 0.57
N PHE A 43 14.86 -15.22 1.74
CA PHE A 43 14.75 -15.92 3.02
C PHE A 43 13.44 -15.67 3.76
N VAL A 44 12.73 -14.59 3.44
CA VAL A 44 11.48 -14.24 4.14
C VAL A 44 10.29 -14.34 3.19
N LEU A 45 10.29 -13.63 2.06
CA LEU A 45 9.11 -13.58 1.20
C LEU A 45 8.91 -14.87 0.40
N LEU A 46 9.98 -15.47 -0.12
CA LEU A 46 9.91 -16.73 -0.86
C LEU A 46 9.21 -17.84 -0.06
N PRO A 47 9.62 -18.20 1.17
CA PRO A 47 8.90 -19.22 1.93
C PRO A 47 7.45 -18.81 2.22
N LEU A 48 7.19 -17.53 2.49
CA LEU A 48 5.84 -17.01 2.75
C LEU A 48 4.90 -17.07 1.52
N VAL A 49 5.38 -16.85 0.31
CA VAL A 49 4.52 -16.93 -0.90
C VAL A 49 4.32 -18.36 -1.40
N LEU A 50 5.14 -19.30 -0.94
CA LEU A 50 5.04 -20.71 -1.31
C LEU A 50 3.87 -21.43 -0.60
N TYR A 51 3.22 -20.80 0.36
CA TYR A 51 1.96 -21.28 0.92
C TYR A 51 0.87 -21.33 -0.16
N ARG A 52 0.21 -22.48 -0.28
CA ARG A 52 -0.77 -22.75 -1.34
C ARG A 52 -2.16 -22.22 -1.04
N ARG A 53 -2.51 -22.03 0.24
CA ARG A 53 -3.85 -21.59 0.66
C ARG A 53 -3.76 -20.29 1.43
N VAL A 54 -4.65 -19.35 1.13
CA VAL A 54 -4.76 -18.09 1.87
C VAL A 54 -5.14 -18.34 3.34
N GLU A 55 -5.98 -19.35 3.60
CA GLU A 55 -6.35 -19.77 4.94
C GLU A 55 -5.12 -20.07 5.82
N SER A 56 -4.08 -20.70 5.27
CA SER A 56 -2.87 -21.02 6.05
C SER A 56 -2.10 -19.79 6.56
N LEU A 57 -2.42 -18.60 6.03
CA LEU A 57 -1.85 -17.30 6.41
C LEU A 57 -2.75 -16.53 7.38
N TRP A 58 -3.79 -17.14 7.97
CA TRP A 58 -4.71 -16.43 8.87
C TRP A 58 -3.99 -15.83 10.09
N TRP A 59 -3.03 -16.55 10.68
CA TRP A 59 -2.17 -16.05 11.76
C TRP A 59 -1.32 -14.86 11.32
N SER A 60 -0.69 -14.95 10.15
CA SER A 60 0.09 -13.86 9.54
C SER A 60 -0.77 -12.61 9.32
N SER A 61 -2.01 -12.81 8.86
CA SER A 61 -2.96 -11.74 8.58
C SER A 61 -3.46 -11.08 9.87
N ALA A 62 -3.79 -11.87 10.90
CA ALA A 62 -4.18 -11.36 12.21
C ALA A 62 -3.03 -10.57 12.86
N LEU A 63 -1.81 -11.10 12.78
CA LEU A 63 -0.60 -10.42 13.26
C LEU A 63 -0.35 -9.12 12.49
N ALA A 64 -0.54 -9.11 11.17
CA ALA A 64 -0.39 -7.89 10.37
C ALA A 64 -1.36 -6.78 10.81
N VAL A 65 -2.62 -7.12 11.09
CA VAL A 65 -3.61 -6.15 11.62
C VAL A 65 -3.22 -5.67 13.02
N LEU A 66 -2.73 -6.56 13.89
CA LEU A 66 -2.23 -6.15 15.20
C LEU A 66 -1.06 -5.16 15.08
N LEU A 67 -0.08 -5.46 14.21
CA LEU A 67 1.07 -4.59 13.98
C LEU A 67 0.66 -3.23 13.40
N SER A 68 -0.36 -3.16 12.54
CA SER A 68 -0.85 -1.87 12.04
C SER A 68 -1.50 -1.04 13.16
N VAL A 69 -2.28 -1.66 14.05
CA VAL A 69 -2.86 -0.98 15.22
C VAL A 69 -1.77 -0.50 16.17
N VAL A 70 -0.74 -1.32 16.44
CA VAL A 70 0.42 -0.93 17.26
C VAL A 70 1.16 0.25 16.62
N PHE A 71 1.43 0.20 15.32
CA PHE A 71 2.05 1.30 14.57
C PHE A 71 1.26 2.61 14.73
N VAL A 72 -0.05 2.58 14.54
CA VAL A 72 -0.92 3.77 14.73
C VAL A 72 -0.88 4.24 16.18
N GLY A 73 -0.97 3.33 17.14
CA GLY A 73 -0.93 3.67 18.56
C GLY A 73 0.35 4.40 18.96
N ILE A 74 1.51 3.93 18.48
CA ILE A 74 2.79 4.59 18.74
C ILE A 74 2.83 5.96 18.06
N CYS A 75 2.35 6.10 16.81
CA CYS A 75 2.26 7.40 16.13
C CYS A 75 1.39 8.40 16.90
N ILE A 76 0.25 7.96 17.44
CA ILE A 76 -0.63 8.79 18.28
C ILE A 76 0.12 9.28 19.53
N VAL A 77 0.78 8.36 20.25
CA VAL A 77 1.51 8.70 21.48
C VAL A 77 2.62 9.70 21.19
N MET A 78 3.39 9.50 20.12
CA MET A 78 4.45 10.43 19.71
C MET A 78 3.90 11.80 19.29
N ALA A 79 2.79 11.83 18.53
CA ALA A 79 2.16 13.09 18.12
C ALA A 79 1.61 13.87 19.33
N ILE A 80 0.97 13.19 20.28
CA ILE A 80 0.48 13.82 21.53
C ILE A 80 1.65 14.32 22.37
N TYR A 81 2.72 13.53 22.50
CA TYR A 81 3.93 13.95 23.21
C TYR A 81 4.56 15.20 22.57
N ALA A 82 4.71 15.20 21.24
CA ALA A 82 5.24 16.34 20.50
C ALA A 82 4.38 17.59 20.68
N LEU A 83 3.04 17.44 20.73
CA LEU A 83 2.09 18.52 20.98
C LEU A 83 2.30 19.13 22.38
N PHE A 84 2.43 18.28 23.41
CA PHE A 84 2.67 18.73 24.78
C PHE A 84 4.04 19.43 24.93
N CYS A 85 5.05 18.96 24.22
CA CYS A 85 6.36 19.58 24.21
C CYS A 85 6.45 20.81 23.31
N GLY A 86 5.37 21.20 22.61
CA GLY A 86 5.35 22.38 21.72
C GLY A 86 6.25 22.24 20.49
N HIS A 87 6.58 21.02 20.07
CA HIS A 87 7.44 20.75 18.91
C HIS A 87 6.66 20.60 17.60
N THR A 88 5.32 20.66 17.66
CA THR A 88 4.45 20.54 16.49
C THR A 88 4.17 21.91 15.87
N GLU A 89 4.26 22.03 14.56
CA GLU A 89 3.70 23.18 13.86
C GLU A 89 2.17 23.23 14.03
N THR A 90 1.60 24.43 14.00
CA THR A 90 0.14 24.58 14.17
C THR A 90 -0.58 23.91 13.00
N PRO A 91 -1.40 22.87 13.27
CA PRO A 91 -2.05 22.11 12.20
C PRO A 91 -3.02 23.01 11.44
N ARG A 92 -2.85 23.07 10.13
CA ARG A 92 -3.78 23.75 9.24
C ARG A 92 -4.94 22.81 8.92
N LEU A 93 -6.16 23.25 9.20
CA LEU A 93 -7.37 22.48 8.90
C LEU A 93 -7.74 22.57 7.40
N LEU A 94 -7.32 23.66 6.74
CA LEU A 94 -7.60 23.91 5.33
C LEU A 94 -6.29 24.02 4.53
N PRO A 95 -6.25 23.48 3.29
CA PRO A 95 -5.08 23.60 2.43
C PRO A 95 -4.87 25.05 2.00
N GLN A 96 -3.61 25.43 1.85
CA GLN A 96 -3.23 26.75 1.32
C GLN A 96 -3.34 26.75 -0.21
N LEU A 97 -4.32 27.47 -0.74
CA LEU A 97 -4.66 27.51 -2.17
C LEU A 97 -4.16 28.80 -2.83
N ASP A 98 -2.85 29.06 -2.74
CA ASP A 98 -2.25 30.31 -3.23
C ASP A 98 -2.21 30.40 -4.77
N SER A 99 -2.31 29.26 -5.46
CA SER A 99 -2.25 29.18 -6.93
C SER A 99 -3.29 28.21 -7.49
N SER A 100 -3.68 28.41 -8.76
CA SER A 100 -4.54 27.45 -9.47
C SER A 100 -3.91 26.06 -9.57
N ALA A 101 -2.58 25.97 -9.64
CA ALA A 101 -1.85 24.70 -9.63
C ALA A 101 -1.99 23.97 -8.29
N SER A 102 -1.97 24.70 -7.16
CA SER A 102 -2.18 24.13 -5.82
C SER A 102 -3.54 23.45 -5.69
N PHE A 103 -4.59 24.01 -6.29
CA PHE A 103 -5.91 23.38 -6.31
C PHE A 103 -5.92 22.05 -7.09
N PHE A 104 -5.31 22.01 -8.27
CA PHE A 104 -5.22 20.77 -9.06
C PHE A 104 -4.31 19.72 -8.40
N ASN A 105 -3.34 20.14 -7.59
CA ASN A 105 -2.50 19.22 -6.82
C ASN A 105 -3.30 18.40 -5.80
N LEU A 106 -4.43 18.88 -5.27
CA LEU A 106 -5.31 18.07 -4.41
C LEU A 106 -5.81 16.80 -5.12
N PHE A 107 -6.00 16.83 -6.43
CA PHE A 107 -6.44 15.65 -7.20
C PHE A 107 -5.38 14.55 -7.21
N THR A 108 -4.10 14.87 -6.98
CA THR A 108 -3.04 13.85 -6.88
C THR A 108 -3.18 12.95 -5.65
N ALA A 109 -3.98 13.34 -4.64
CA ALA A 109 -4.33 12.49 -3.50
C ALA A 109 -5.42 11.45 -3.84
N VAL A 110 -6.26 11.70 -4.86
CA VAL A 110 -7.38 10.80 -5.21
C VAL A 110 -6.88 9.40 -5.58
N PRO A 111 -5.87 9.20 -6.44
CA PRO A 111 -5.31 7.89 -6.72
C PRO A 111 -4.79 7.16 -5.48
N VAL A 112 -4.19 7.89 -4.54
CA VAL A 112 -3.66 7.32 -3.30
C VAL A 112 -4.80 6.77 -2.45
N ILE A 113 -5.87 7.56 -2.25
CA ILE A 113 -7.05 7.16 -1.48
C ILE A 113 -7.76 5.97 -2.14
N VAL A 114 -7.98 6.04 -3.46
CA VAL A 114 -8.62 4.96 -4.22
C VAL A 114 -7.79 3.68 -4.15
N THR A 115 -6.46 3.78 -4.24
CA THR A 115 -5.56 2.64 -4.08
C THR A 115 -5.60 2.07 -2.66
N ALA A 116 -5.63 2.93 -1.65
CA ALA A 116 -5.69 2.51 -0.23
C ALA A 116 -6.95 1.71 0.11
N PHE A 117 -8.08 2.00 -0.56
CA PHE A 117 -9.35 1.26 -0.40
C PHE A 117 -9.56 0.16 -1.43
N THR A 118 -8.60 -0.09 -2.31
CA THR A 118 -8.75 -1.12 -3.34
C THR A 118 -8.31 -2.49 -2.82
N PHE A 119 -9.29 -3.38 -2.71
CA PHE A 119 -9.08 -4.79 -2.39
C PHE A 119 -9.88 -5.74 -3.30
N HIS A 120 -10.47 -5.19 -4.36
CA HIS A 120 -11.42 -5.86 -5.26
C HIS A 120 -10.88 -7.18 -5.86
N PHE A 121 -9.58 -7.24 -6.17
CA PHE A 121 -8.93 -8.43 -6.75
C PHE A 121 -8.88 -9.64 -5.80
N ASN A 122 -9.09 -9.44 -4.50
CA ASN A 122 -9.13 -10.51 -3.49
C ASN A 122 -10.55 -10.94 -3.12
N VAL A 123 -11.58 -10.28 -3.65
CA VAL A 123 -12.99 -10.57 -3.32
C VAL A 123 -13.37 -12.00 -3.70
N HIS A 124 -12.93 -12.50 -4.86
CA HIS A 124 -13.27 -13.85 -5.31
C HIS A 124 -12.57 -14.95 -4.48
N PRO A 125 -11.23 -14.94 -4.29
CA PRO A 125 -10.57 -15.93 -3.45
C PRO A 125 -11.12 -15.99 -2.01
N ILE A 126 -11.36 -14.84 -1.38
CA ILE A 126 -11.88 -14.77 -0.01
C ILE A 126 -13.36 -15.16 0.04
N GLY A 127 -14.14 -14.78 -0.97
CA GLY A 127 -15.55 -15.15 -1.06
C GLY A 127 -15.76 -16.66 -1.16
N ILE A 128 -14.89 -17.36 -1.91
CA ILE A 128 -14.88 -18.82 -1.99
C ILE A 128 -14.60 -19.44 -0.61
N GLU A 129 -13.62 -18.91 0.13
CA GLU A 129 -13.25 -19.39 1.45
C GLU A 129 -14.36 -19.18 2.50
N LEU A 130 -15.02 -18.01 2.48
CA LEU A 130 -16.13 -17.70 3.39
C LEU A 130 -17.42 -18.47 3.04
N GLY A 131 -17.56 -18.93 1.80
CA GLY A 131 -18.68 -19.73 1.28
C GLY A 131 -20.03 -19.00 1.13
N LYS A 132 -20.36 -18.04 2.01
CA LYS A 132 -21.63 -17.30 2.01
C LYS A 132 -21.45 -15.83 1.65
N ALA A 133 -22.25 -15.34 0.70
CA ALA A 133 -22.23 -13.94 0.27
C ALA A 133 -22.58 -12.94 1.40
N SER A 134 -23.47 -13.30 2.33
CA SER A 134 -23.82 -12.45 3.47
C SER A 134 -22.64 -12.24 4.43
N THR A 135 -21.85 -13.29 4.68
CA THR A 135 -20.63 -13.22 5.48
C THR A 135 -19.59 -12.33 4.80
N MET A 136 -19.42 -12.45 3.48
CA MET A 136 -18.53 -11.58 2.71
C MET A 136 -18.95 -10.11 2.82
N ALA A 137 -20.24 -9.81 2.68
CA ALA A 137 -20.74 -8.43 2.81
C ALA A 137 -20.50 -7.86 4.22
N SER A 138 -20.66 -8.67 5.28
CA SER A 138 -20.36 -8.26 6.65
C SER A 138 -18.85 -8.01 6.84
N ALA A 139 -18.01 -8.93 6.37
CA ALA A 139 -16.56 -8.81 6.43
C ALA A 139 -16.05 -7.55 5.73
N VAL A 140 -16.58 -7.23 4.54
CA VAL A 140 -16.24 -6.01 3.79
C VAL A 140 -16.64 -4.76 4.59
N LYS A 141 -17.84 -4.72 5.17
CA LYS A 141 -18.29 -3.56 5.97
C LYS A 141 -17.40 -3.32 7.19
N ILE A 142 -17.11 -4.37 7.96
CA ILE A 142 -16.25 -4.28 9.15
C ILE A 142 -14.85 -3.83 8.75
N SER A 143 -14.30 -4.43 7.69
CA SER A 143 -12.96 -4.08 7.18
C SER A 143 -12.90 -2.62 6.72
N LEU A 144 -13.95 -2.13 6.05
CA LEU A 144 -14.00 -0.75 5.57
C LEU A 144 -14.00 0.25 6.74
N VAL A 145 -14.77 -0.01 7.80
CA VAL A 145 -14.78 0.82 9.02
C VAL A 145 -13.40 0.80 9.68
N LEU A 146 -12.81 -0.39 9.88
CA LEU A 146 -11.50 -0.55 10.50
C LEU A 146 -10.39 0.18 9.72
N CYS A 147 -10.32 -0.03 8.40
CA CYS A 147 -9.34 0.64 7.54
C CYS A 147 -9.52 2.16 7.54
N SER A 148 -10.76 2.65 7.51
CA SER A 148 -11.04 4.09 7.57
C SER A 148 -10.54 4.72 8.86
N LEU A 149 -10.76 4.07 10.01
CA LEU A 149 -10.26 4.53 11.31
C LEU A 149 -8.74 4.57 11.35
N ILE A 150 -8.07 3.53 10.86
CA ILE A 150 -6.61 3.44 10.80
C ILE A 150 -6.04 4.54 9.90
N TYR A 151 -6.53 4.67 8.67
CA TYR A 151 -6.04 5.66 7.71
C TYR A 151 -6.28 7.09 8.18
N PHE A 152 -7.46 7.38 8.73
CA PHE A 152 -7.77 8.72 9.24
C PHE A 152 -6.90 9.08 10.45
N SER A 153 -6.68 8.12 11.36
CA SER A 153 -5.78 8.31 12.51
C SER A 153 -4.36 8.61 12.04
N ILE A 154 -3.80 7.79 11.14
CA ILE A 154 -2.45 8.02 10.62
C ILE A 154 -2.36 9.36 9.88
N GLY A 155 -3.38 9.71 9.09
CA GLY A 155 -3.41 10.99 8.37
C GLY A 155 -3.37 12.20 9.31
N ILE A 156 -4.19 12.19 10.36
CA ILE A 156 -4.21 13.29 11.35
C ILE A 156 -2.93 13.32 12.17
N PHE A 157 -2.58 12.23 12.84
CA PHE A 157 -1.47 12.22 13.79
C PHE A 157 -0.11 12.26 13.09
N GLY A 158 0.00 11.70 11.88
CA GLY A 158 1.18 11.84 11.04
C GLY A 158 1.39 13.29 10.60
N TYR A 159 0.33 13.96 10.16
CA TYR A 159 0.42 15.39 9.81
C TYR A 159 0.68 16.27 11.03
N LEU A 160 0.14 15.95 12.20
CA LEU A 160 0.48 16.65 13.45
C LEU A 160 1.97 16.53 13.80
N LEU A 161 2.58 15.37 13.51
CA LEU A 161 3.98 15.11 13.88
C LEU A 161 4.97 15.78 12.92
N PHE A 162 4.67 15.84 11.62
CA PHE A 162 5.62 16.30 10.60
C PHE A 162 5.19 17.56 9.82
N GLY A 163 3.93 17.98 9.94
CA GLY A 163 3.38 19.15 9.27
C GLY A 163 3.58 19.13 7.75
N GLU A 164 3.93 20.28 7.20
CA GLU A 164 4.20 20.48 5.77
C GLU A 164 5.44 19.70 5.28
N SER A 165 6.30 19.21 6.18
CA SER A 165 7.48 18.41 5.85
C SER A 165 7.18 16.91 5.69
N THR A 166 5.91 16.51 5.61
CA THR A 166 5.50 15.11 5.45
C THR A 166 5.97 14.56 4.10
N ASN A 167 6.79 13.51 4.11
CA ASN A 167 7.21 12.81 2.90
C ASN A 167 6.11 11.86 2.41
N ALA A 168 6.14 11.53 1.11
CA ALA A 168 5.25 10.53 0.50
C ALA A 168 5.30 9.16 1.20
N ASP A 169 6.46 8.82 1.79
CA ASP A 169 6.60 7.73 2.74
C ASP A 169 6.93 8.32 4.12
N ILE A 170 5.95 8.30 5.02
CA ILE A 170 6.07 8.86 6.36
C ILE A 170 7.17 8.17 7.20
N LEU A 171 7.54 6.93 6.87
CA LEU A 171 8.64 6.24 7.58
C LEU A 171 10.00 6.87 7.31
N VAL A 172 10.13 7.60 6.21
CA VAL A 172 11.33 8.40 5.92
C VAL A 172 11.44 9.55 6.91
N ASN A 173 10.32 10.19 7.29
CA ASN A 173 10.33 11.24 8.30
C ASN A 173 10.79 10.70 9.66
N PHE A 174 10.30 9.53 10.07
CA PHE A 174 10.73 8.87 11.30
C PHE A 174 12.24 8.58 11.32
N ALA A 175 12.82 8.18 10.19
CA ALA A 175 14.26 7.99 10.07
C ALA A 175 15.06 9.30 10.25
N GLN A 176 14.58 10.40 9.67
CA GLN A 176 15.21 11.72 9.80
C GLN A 176 15.18 12.25 11.23
N THR A 177 14.06 12.04 11.93
CA THR A 177 13.92 12.43 13.33
C THR A 177 14.87 11.65 14.24
N SER A 178 15.11 10.35 13.99
CA SER A 178 16.08 9.57 14.77
C SER A 178 17.50 10.14 14.72
N SER A 179 17.92 10.63 13.55
CA SER A 179 19.27 11.18 13.37
C SER A 179 19.45 12.58 13.97
N SER A 180 18.36 13.32 14.19
CA SER A 180 18.38 14.74 14.62
C SER A 180 17.93 14.95 16.07
N SER A 181 17.05 14.10 16.59
CA SER A 181 16.51 14.20 17.94
C SER A 181 17.41 13.44 18.91
N GLY A 182 18.35 14.12 19.56
CA GLY A 182 19.31 13.54 20.52
C GLY A 182 18.71 12.87 21.78
N SER A 183 17.41 12.55 21.80
CA SER A 183 16.75 11.78 22.87
C SER A 183 16.78 10.27 22.53
N PRO A 184 17.38 9.43 23.39
CA PRO A 184 17.49 7.99 23.12
C PRO A 184 16.13 7.29 23.05
N VAL A 185 15.12 7.79 23.78
CA VAL A 185 13.77 7.21 23.80
C VAL A 185 13.07 7.40 22.45
N THR A 186 13.19 8.59 21.86
CA THR A 186 12.58 8.90 20.56
C THR A 186 13.20 8.08 19.44
N SER A 187 14.53 7.91 19.45
CA SER A 187 15.23 7.06 18.47
C SER A 187 14.74 5.61 18.53
N VAL A 188 14.61 5.03 19.73
CA VAL A 188 14.13 3.66 19.91
C VAL A 188 12.67 3.51 19.43
N LEU A 189 11.80 4.47 19.75
CA LEU A 189 10.41 4.45 19.28
C LEU A 189 10.31 4.52 17.75
N ASN A 190 11.12 5.37 17.11
CA ASN A 190 11.17 5.48 15.65
C ASN A 190 11.61 4.16 15.00
N ASP A 191 12.62 3.49 15.55
CA ASP A 191 13.08 2.20 15.05
C ASP A 191 12.00 1.11 15.22
N ILE A 192 11.31 1.10 16.37
CA ILE A 192 10.17 0.19 16.60
C ILE A 192 9.07 0.42 15.56
N VAL A 193 8.72 1.67 15.29
CA VAL A 193 7.68 2.05 14.31
C VAL A 193 8.06 1.59 12.91
N ARG A 194 9.30 1.85 12.49
CA ARG A 194 9.84 1.45 11.18
C ARG A 194 9.88 -0.08 11.03
N LEU A 195 10.40 -0.81 12.02
CA LEU A 195 10.46 -2.28 12.01
C LEU A 195 9.08 -2.91 12.04
N THR A 196 8.18 -2.39 12.89
CA THR A 196 6.80 -2.87 13.02
C THR A 196 6.08 -2.76 11.69
N TYR A 197 6.22 -1.63 10.99
CA TYR A 197 5.58 -1.44 9.69
C TYR A 197 6.24 -2.26 8.58
N ALA A 198 7.57 -2.39 8.56
CA ALA A 198 8.27 -3.26 7.62
C ALA A 198 7.81 -4.73 7.78
N LEU A 199 7.68 -5.21 9.02
CA LEU A 199 7.16 -6.53 9.33
C LEU A 199 5.69 -6.67 8.89
N HIS A 200 4.85 -5.66 9.17
CA HIS A 200 3.47 -5.62 8.67
C HIS A 200 3.42 -5.83 7.15
N LEU A 201 4.22 -5.11 6.37
CA LEU A 201 4.26 -5.25 4.91
C LEU A 201 4.72 -6.65 4.46
N VAL A 202 5.71 -7.23 5.13
CA VAL A 202 6.17 -8.60 4.86
C VAL A 202 5.03 -9.61 5.04
N LEU A 203 4.23 -9.46 6.09
CA LEU A 203 3.11 -10.36 6.40
C LEU A 203 1.90 -10.18 5.46
N VAL A 204 1.70 -8.99 4.92
CA VAL A 204 0.62 -8.71 3.94
C VAL A 204 1.03 -9.11 2.52
N PHE A 205 2.32 -9.11 2.19
CA PHE A 205 2.83 -9.41 0.84
C PHE A 205 2.24 -10.68 0.20
N PRO A 206 2.14 -11.83 0.88
CA PRO A 206 1.60 -13.06 0.29
C PRO A 206 0.13 -12.94 -0.13
N LEU A 207 -0.67 -12.15 0.59
CA LEU A 207 -2.09 -11.92 0.27
C LEU A 207 -2.29 -11.16 -1.03
N VAL A 208 -1.30 -10.33 -1.43
CA VAL A 208 -1.32 -9.61 -2.71
C VAL A 208 -0.70 -10.46 -3.82
N ASN A 209 0.35 -11.22 -3.49
CA ASN A 209 1.00 -12.10 -4.47
C ASN A 209 0.09 -13.27 -4.89
N TYR A 210 -0.76 -13.76 -4.00
CA TYR A 210 -1.69 -14.85 -4.27
C TYR A 210 -2.62 -14.60 -5.47
N PRO A 211 -3.47 -13.55 -5.50
CA PRO A 211 -4.34 -13.25 -6.64
C PRO A 211 -3.54 -12.90 -7.89
N MET A 212 -2.39 -12.22 -7.75
CA MET A 212 -1.51 -11.92 -8.90
C MET A 212 -1.06 -13.22 -9.58
N ARG A 213 -0.58 -14.19 -8.82
CA ARG A 213 -0.16 -15.49 -9.33
C ARG A 213 -1.32 -16.24 -9.98
N ALA A 214 -2.49 -16.26 -9.34
CA ALA A 214 -3.68 -16.92 -9.88
C ALA A 214 -4.12 -16.31 -11.21
N ASN A 215 -4.19 -14.98 -11.31
CA ASN A 215 -4.57 -14.28 -12.53
C ASN A 215 -3.58 -14.51 -13.68
N ILE A 216 -2.27 -14.54 -13.38
CA ILE A 216 -1.24 -14.83 -14.39
C ILE A 216 -1.30 -16.30 -14.85
N ASP A 217 -1.51 -17.25 -13.93
CA ASP A 217 -1.70 -18.66 -14.32
C ASP A 217 -2.93 -18.86 -15.20
N GLU A 218 -4.06 -18.24 -14.85
CA GLU A 218 -5.29 -18.33 -15.62
C GLU A 218 -5.13 -17.69 -17.01
N LEU A 219 -4.42 -16.56 -17.11
CA LEU A 219 -4.16 -15.86 -18.36
C LEU A 219 -3.30 -16.68 -19.33
N PHE A 220 -2.19 -17.28 -18.85
CA PHE A 220 -1.25 -18.00 -19.71
C PHE A 220 -1.55 -19.49 -19.85
N PHE A 221 -2.26 -20.09 -18.88
CA PHE A 221 -2.53 -21.52 -18.82
C PHE A 221 -4.01 -21.87 -18.56
N PRO A 222 -4.98 -21.31 -19.31
CA PRO A 222 -6.41 -21.45 -19.03
C PRO A 222 -6.94 -22.90 -19.11
N LYS A 223 -6.25 -23.78 -19.83
CA LYS A 223 -6.66 -25.19 -20.07
C LYS A 223 -5.92 -26.21 -19.20
N LYS A 224 -5.02 -25.77 -18.32
CA LYS A 224 -4.22 -26.67 -17.48
C LYS A 224 -4.94 -26.98 -16.18
N ILE A 225 -4.46 -28.01 -15.48
CA ILE A 225 -4.95 -28.40 -14.15
C ILE A 225 -4.77 -27.21 -13.19
N LEU A 226 -5.61 -27.12 -12.16
CA LEU A 226 -5.53 -26.10 -11.11
C LEU A 226 -4.09 -25.94 -10.57
N LEU A 227 -3.63 -24.69 -10.42
CA LEU A 227 -2.27 -24.36 -10.00
C LEU A 227 -1.83 -25.02 -8.70
N VAL A 228 -2.78 -25.25 -7.79
CA VAL A 228 -2.55 -25.90 -6.49
C VAL A 228 -2.00 -27.33 -6.65
N ASN A 229 -2.28 -28.00 -7.77
CA ASN A 229 -1.89 -29.39 -8.03
C ASN A 229 -0.56 -29.51 -8.80
N ASP A 230 -0.10 -28.45 -9.46
CA ASP A 230 1.16 -28.44 -10.21
C ASP A 230 2.26 -27.72 -9.42
N SER A 231 3.02 -28.48 -8.63
CA SER A 231 4.09 -27.97 -7.77
C SER A 231 5.18 -27.23 -8.56
N THR A 232 5.56 -27.75 -9.73
CA THR A 232 6.63 -27.19 -10.56
C THR A 232 6.24 -25.84 -11.11
N ARG A 233 5.04 -25.74 -11.68
CA ARG A 233 4.49 -24.49 -12.21
C ARG A 233 4.26 -23.49 -11.08
N PHE A 234 3.71 -23.93 -9.96
CA PHE A 234 3.46 -23.09 -8.79
C PHE A 234 4.75 -22.43 -8.28
N VAL A 235 5.81 -23.23 -8.07
CA VAL A 235 7.10 -22.72 -7.58
C VAL A 235 7.75 -21.83 -8.64
N SER A 236 7.83 -22.29 -9.89
CA SER A 236 8.43 -21.53 -11.00
C SER A 236 7.77 -20.16 -11.18
N LEU A 237 6.43 -20.12 -11.17
CA LEU A 237 5.68 -18.87 -11.33
C LEU A 237 5.89 -17.95 -10.11
N SER A 238 5.94 -18.49 -8.90
CA SER A 238 6.18 -17.70 -7.69
C SER A 238 7.57 -17.08 -7.68
N VAL A 239 8.61 -17.85 -8.05
CA VAL A 239 9.99 -17.36 -8.16
C VAL A 239 10.10 -16.30 -9.26
N PHE A 240 9.49 -16.52 -10.42
CA PHE A 240 9.48 -15.56 -11.51
C PHE A 240 8.82 -14.22 -11.11
N LEU A 241 7.65 -14.28 -10.47
CA LEU A 241 6.93 -13.08 -10.02
C LEU A 241 7.70 -12.33 -8.92
N LEU A 242 8.36 -13.05 -8.00
CA LEU A 242 9.25 -12.44 -7.01
C LEU A 242 10.46 -11.78 -7.66
N ALA A 243 11.10 -12.43 -8.63
CA ALA A 243 12.22 -11.85 -9.36
C ALA A 243 11.81 -10.57 -10.10
N LEU A 244 10.65 -10.58 -10.77
CA LEU A 244 10.12 -9.41 -11.47
C LEU A 244 9.82 -8.25 -10.50
N THR A 245 9.18 -8.54 -9.37
CA THR A 245 8.86 -7.51 -8.36
C THR A 245 10.11 -6.98 -7.67
N TYR A 246 11.14 -7.81 -7.45
CA TYR A 246 12.45 -7.38 -6.98
C TYR A 246 13.12 -6.42 -7.96
N VAL A 247 13.24 -6.79 -9.24
CA VAL A 247 13.84 -5.92 -10.26
C VAL A 247 13.10 -4.57 -10.34
N ALA A 248 11.76 -4.60 -10.33
CA ALA A 248 10.96 -3.38 -10.32
C ALA A 248 11.21 -2.50 -9.07
N ALA A 249 11.42 -3.12 -7.89
CA ALA A 249 11.69 -2.39 -6.65
C ALA A 249 13.08 -1.74 -6.61
N ILE A 250 14.04 -2.27 -7.38
CA ILE A 250 15.36 -1.65 -7.56
C ILE A 250 15.31 -0.55 -8.62
N ALA A 251 14.55 -0.75 -9.70
CA ALA A 251 14.43 0.21 -10.78
C ALA A 251 13.61 1.46 -10.42
N ILE A 252 12.61 1.33 -9.56
CA ILE A 252 11.69 2.43 -9.19
C ILE A 252 12.10 3.02 -7.83
N PRO A 253 12.56 4.29 -7.77
CA PRO A 253 13.12 4.88 -6.56
C PRO A 253 12.06 5.37 -5.56
N SER A 254 10.81 5.62 -6.01
CA SER A 254 9.77 6.18 -5.16
C SER A 254 8.44 5.44 -5.30
N ILE A 255 7.74 5.27 -4.16
CA ILE A 255 6.38 4.75 -4.14
C ILE A 255 5.36 5.73 -4.71
N TRP A 256 5.70 7.03 -4.74
CA TRP A 256 4.81 8.10 -5.19
C TRP A 256 4.43 7.95 -6.66
N TYR A 257 5.41 7.63 -7.53
CA TYR A 257 5.12 7.36 -8.95
C TYR A 257 4.15 6.20 -9.14
N ILE A 258 4.28 5.15 -8.31
CA ILE A 258 3.39 4.00 -8.38
C ILE A 258 1.96 4.41 -8.04
N PHE A 259 1.76 5.17 -6.95
CA PHE A 259 0.43 5.63 -6.57
C PHE A 259 -0.19 6.57 -7.60
N GLN A 260 0.59 7.51 -8.12
CA GLN A 260 0.10 8.49 -9.07
C GLN A 260 -0.32 7.85 -10.40
N PHE A 261 0.49 6.94 -10.94
CA PHE A 261 0.21 6.33 -12.24
C PHE A 261 -0.68 5.08 -12.14
N LEU A 262 -0.32 4.08 -11.34
CA LEU A 262 -1.14 2.86 -11.22
C LEU A 262 -2.46 3.15 -10.51
N GLY A 263 -2.46 4.06 -9.54
CA GLY A 263 -3.66 4.44 -8.81
C GLY A 263 -4.69 5.17 -9.68
N SER A 264 -4.24 6.03 -10.60
CA SER A 264 -5.14 6.77 -11.51
C SER A 264 -5.56 5.97 -12.74
N THR A 265 -4.95 4.80 -12.99
CA THR A 265 -5.25 3.98 -14.17
C THR A 265 -5.83 2.63 -13.76
N THR A 266 -4.99 1.66 -13.41
CA THR A 266 -5.38 0.29 -13.11
C THR A 266 -6.37 0.21 -11.95
N THR A 267 -6.09 0.93 -10.86
CA THR A 267 -6.93 0.89 -9.66
C THR A 267 -8.31 1.50 -9.92
N VAL A 268 -8.37 2.65 -10.59
CA VAL A 268 -9.65 3.29 -10.97
C VAL A 268 -10.46 2.38 -11.91
N CYS A 269 -9.79 1.71 -12.86
CA CYS A 269 -10.45 0.73 -13.72
C CYS A 269 -11.11 -0.40 -12.92
N LEU A 270 -10.37 -1.00 -11.98
CA LEU A 270 -10.85 -2.11 -11.16
C LEU A 270 -11.95 -1.70 -10.17
N ALA A 271 -11.84 -0.52 -9.57
CA ALA A 271 -12.75 -0.07 -8.51
C ALA A 271 -14.04 0.58 -9.04
N PHE A 272 -13.98 1.27 -10.19
CA PHE A 272 -15.11 2.07 -10.68
C PHE A 272 -15.55 1.70 -12.09
N ILE A 273 -14.62 1.59 -13.04
CA ILE A 273 -14.99 1.44 -14.46
C ILE A 273 -15.54 0.04 -14.75
N PHE A 274 -14.82 -1.02 -14.37
CA PHE A 274 -15.26 -2.40 -14.64
C PHE A 274 -16.53 -2.78 -13.89
N PRO A 275 -16.69 -2.48 -12.58
CA PRO A 275 -17.96 -2.73 -11.90
C PRO A 275 -19.14 -1.98 -12.54
N GLY A 276 -18.93 -0.72 -12.91
CA GLY A 276 -19.94 0.08 -13.62
C GLY A 276 -20.29 -0.52 -15.00
N ALA A 277 -19.28 -0.94 -15.77
CA ALA A 277 -19.49 -1.54 -17.09
C ALA A 277 -20.24 -2.88 -16.99
N ILE A 278 -19.93 -3.70 -15.98
CA ILE A 278 -20.63 -4.98 -15.72
C ILE A 278 -22.11 -4.71 -15.38
N ALA A 279 -22.39 -3.72 -14.52
CA ALA A 279 -23.77 -3.36 -14.17
C ALA A 279 -24.57 -2.81 -15.37
N LEU A 280 -23.92 -2.07 -16.28
CA LEU A 280 -24.57 -1.55 -17.48
C LEU A 280 -24.80 -2.62 -18.56
N ARG A 281 -23.86 -3.54 -18.71
CA ARG A 281 -23.95 -4.68 -19.64
C ARG A 281 -24.69 -5.87 -19.03
N ASP A 282 -25.58 -5.62 -18.08
CA ASP A 282 -26.31 -6.67 -17.39
C ASP A 282 -27.20 -7.46 -18.36
N ILE A 283 -26.72 -8.65 -18.73
CA ILE A 283 -27.37 -9.60 -19.65
C ILE A 283 -28.60 -10.23 -19.00
N HIS A 284 -28.63 -10.35 -17.67
CA HIS A 284 -29.68 -11.07 -16.94
C HIS A 284 -30.81 -10.16 -16.44
N GLY A 285 -30.70 -8.84 -16.65
CA GLY A 285 -31.76 -7.87 -16.32
C GLY A 285 -32.02 -7.69 -14.82
N ILE A 286 -31.04 -7.99 -13.97
CA ILE A 286 -31.06 -7.86 -12.51
C ILE A 286 -30.95 -6.38 -12.09
N SER A 287 -30.21 -5.57 -12.85
CA SER A 287 -29.86 -4.17 -12.55
C SER A 287 -31.06 -3.24 -12.73
N SER A 288 -31.43 -2.54 -11.65
CA SER A 288 -32.48 -1.52 -11.68
C SER A 288 -32.04 -0.26 -12.44
N ARG A 289 -32.98 0.63 -12.77
CA ARG A 289 -32.65 1.95 -13.35
C ARG A 289 -31.73 2.78 -12.45
N LYS A 290 -31.88 2.65 -11.12
CA LYS A 290 -31.01 3.36 -10.16
C LYS A 290 -29.58 2.85 -10.23
N ASP A 291 -29.41 1.53 -10.31
CA ASP A 291 -28.08 0.92 -10.39
C ASP A 291 -27.36 1.33 -11.68
N LYS A 292 -28.08 1.43 -12.80
CA LYS A 292 -27.53 1.93 -14.07
C LYS A 292 -27.10 3.39 -13.99
N ILE A 293 -27.88 4.25 -13.32
CA ILE A 293 -27.50 5.65 -13.10
C ILE A 293 -26.24 5.72 -12.24
N VAL A 294 -26.17 4.96 -11.14
CA VAL A 294 -24.99 4.89 -10.27
C VAL A 294 -23.77 4.40 -11.05
N ALA A 295 -23.91 3.37 -11.88
CA ALA A 295 -22.84 2.84 -12.72
C ALA A 295 -22.29 3.88 -13.71
N ILE A 296 -23.16 4.65 -14.38
CA ILE A 296 -22.75 5.74 -15.27
C ILE A 296 -21.99 6.82 -14.47
N MET A 297 -22.52 7.22 -13.30
CA MET A 297 -21.86 8.20 -12.44
C MET A 297 -20.47 7.73 -11.98
N MET A 298 -20.33 6.46 -11.61
CA MET A 298 -19.05 5.87 -11.23
C MET A 298 -18.02 5.94 -12.38
N ILE A 299 -18.43 5.58 -13.60
CA ILE A 299 -17.55 5.63 -14.79
C ILE A 299 -17.16 7.08 -15.10
N LEU A 300 -18.11 8.02 -15.11
CA LEU A 300 -17.84 9.42 -15.42
C LEU A 300 -16.89 10.04 -14.38
N GLN A 301 -17.15 9.83 -13.09
CA GLN A 301 -16.28 10.32 -12.02
C GLN A 301 -14.87 9.75 -12.14
N ALA A 302 -14.75 8.44 -12.42
CA ALA A 302 -13.47 7.77 -12.64
C ALA A 302 -12.68 8.39 -13.80
N LEU A 303 -13.33 8.62 -14.95
CA LEU A 303 -12.69 9.21 -16.13
C LEU A 303 -12.22 10.64 -15.86
N VAL A 304 -13.10 11.48 -15.29
CA VAL A 304 -12.77 12.88 -15.00
C VAL A 304 -11.61 12.98 -14.02
N THR A 305 -11.69 12.27 -12.90
CA THR A 305 -10.63 12.30 -11.87
C THR A 305 -9.30 11.76 -12.40
N SER A 306 -9.31 10.69 -13.20
CA SER A 306 -8.11 10.13 -13.81
C SER A 306 -7.47 11.08 -14.82
N CYS A 307 -8.27 11.69 -15.70
CA CYS A 307 -7.78 12.67 -16.68
C CYS A 307 -7.13 13.87 -16.00
N ILE A 308 -7.79 14.44 -14.97
CA ILE A 308 -7.24 15.57 -14.21
C ILE A 308 -5.94 15.14 -13.55
N THR A 309 -5.93 14.00 -12.83
CA THR A 309 -4.75 13.58 -12.08
C THR A 309 -3.55 13.29 -12.98
N ILE A 310 -3.75 12.57 -14.08
CA ILE A 310 -2.68 12.26 -15.04
C ILE A 310 -2.14 13.57 -15.64
N SER A 311 -3.03 14.49 -16.02
CA SER A 311 -2.61 15.79 -16.58
C SER A 311 -1.79 16.61 -15.57
N THR A 312 -2.24 16.68 -14.31
CA THR A 312 -1.52 17.36 -13.23
C THR A 312 -0.17 16.70 -12.97
N ASN A 313 -0.09 15.36 -12.93
CA ASN A 313 1.17 14.64 -12.70
C ASN A 313 2.16 14.88 -13.83
N VAL A 314 1.71 14.84 -15.09
CA VAL A 314 2.57 15.13 -16.25
C VAL A 314 3.06 16.57 -16.20
N TYR A 315 2.19 17.52 -15.87
CA TYR A 315 2.57 18.92 -15.70
C TYR A 315 3.66 19.08 -14.64
N ASN A 316 3.44 18.53 -13.44
CA ASN A 316 4.40 18.59 -12.33
C ASN A 316 5.73 17.85 -12.61
N MET A 317 5.76 16.91 -13.57
CA MET A 317 7.00 16.26 -14.00
C MET A 317 7.79 17.10 -15.02
N LEU A 318 7.12 18.01 -15.73
CA LEU A 318 7.72 18.84 -16.79
C LEU A 318 8.17 20.22 -16.30
N THR A 319 7.62 20.70 -15.19
CA THR A 319 7.97 21.98 -14.54
C THR A 319 8.83 21.76 -13.32
#